data_AF-A0A956BBW2-F1
#
_entry.id   AF-A0A956BBW2-F1
#
_cell.length_a   1.000
_cell.length_b   1.000
_cell.length_c   1.000
_cell.angle_alpha   90.00
_cell.angle_beta   90.00
_cell.angle_gamma   90.00
#
_symmetry.space_group_name_H-M   'P 1'
#
loop_
_entity.id
_entity.type
_entity.pdbx_description
1 polymer ?
#
loop_
_entity_poly.entity_id
_entity_poly.type
_entity_poly.pdbx_seq_one_letter_code
_entity_poly.pdbx_strand_id
1 'polypeptide(L)'
;MADRGRLAVEVAPFWRRLLADLLDLCALSAVTFALWQSGLIVPAGLPERRFGWLDHIADLVGERAALFQPALVVVATAALLYGLMTRLLLGGGTPGERLLGLRLMGPDGRAPGPLRALLHAAGTALGLALLGLG
;
A
#
# COMPACT_ATOMS: atom_id res chain seq x y z
N MET A 1 -36.23 27.01 -3.51
CA MET A 1 -34.89 26.74 -4.09
C MET A 1 -33.96 26.43 -2.94
N ALA A 2 -33.76 25.14 -2.63
CA ALA A 2 -32.86 24.72 -1.56
C ALA A 2 -31.43 24.71 -2.12
N ASP A 3 -30.55 25.50 -1.51
CA ASP A 3 -29.11 25.50 -1.75
C ASP A 3 -28.57 24.13 -1.33
N ARG A 4 -28.44 23.22 -2.29
CA ARG A 4 -27.87 21.89 -2.04
C ARG A 4 -26.40 22.07 -1.76
N GLY A 5 -26.06 22.02 -0.48
CA GLY A 5 -24.72 22.16 0.08
C GLY A 5 -23.67 21.52 -0.81
N ARG A 6 -22.83 22.36 -1.43
CA ARG A 6 -21.55 21.91 -1.97
C ARG A 6 -20.80 21.35 -0.78
N LEU A 7 -20.69 20.04 -0.68
CA LEU A 7 -19.76 19.40 0.25
C LEU A 7 -18.40 20.05 -0.03
N ALA A 8 -17.91 20.86 0.89
CA ALA A 8 -16.62 21.50 0.77
C ALA A 8 -15.57 20.39 0.72
N VAL A 9 -15.02 20.14 -0.48
CA VAL A 9 -13.95 19.17 -0.66
C VAL A 9 -12.67 19.88 -0.22
N GLU A 10 -12.23 19.56 0.99
CA GLU A 10 -10.99 20.08 1.53
C GLU A 10 -9.82 19.14 1.20
N VAL A 11 -8.68 19.72 0.88
CA VAL A 11 -7.44 19.00 0.64
C VAL A 11 -6.98 18.39 1.95
N ALA A 12 -7.01 17.06 2.05
CA ALA A 12 -6.60 16.38 3.27
C ALA A 12 -5.13 16.70 3.63
N PRO A 13 -4.81 16.95 4.92
CA PRO A 13 -3.46 17.23 5.37
C PRO A 13 -2.56 16.01 5.15
N PHE A 14 -1.28 16.25 4.92
CA PHE A 14 -0.28 15.23 4.60
C PHE A 14 -0.30 14.04 5.57
N TRP A 15 -0.29 14.29 6.89
CA TRP A 15 -0.28 13.24 7.91
C TRP A 15 -1.47 12.28 7.83
N ARG A 16 -2.66 12.75 7.41
CA ARG A 16 -3.82 11.87 7.22
C ARG A 16 -3.66 10.96 6.01
N ARG A 17 -3.00 11.43 4.95
CA ARG A 17 -2.67 10.61 3.78
C ARG A 17 -1.62 9.56 4.14
N LEU A 18 -0.55 9.99 4.81
CA LEU A 18 0.48 9.09 5.30
C LEU A 18 -0.09 8.01 6.21
N LEU A 19 -1.01 8.37 7.13
CA LEU A 19 -1.67 7.38 7.98
C LEU A 19 -2.54 6.41 7.18
N ALA A 20 -3.24 6.87 6.14
CA ALA A 20 -4.01 5.99 5.26
C ALA A 20 -3.10 4.98 4.55
N ASP A 21 -2.00 5.46 3.99
CA ASP A 21 -1.02 4.63 3.28
C ASP A 21 -0.35 3.63 4.23
N LEU A 22 -0.04 4.04 5.48
CA LEU A 22 0.49 3.14 6.51
C LEU A 22 -0.51 2.06 6.92
N LEU A 23 -1.80 2.37 7.01
CA LEU A 23 -2.85 1.39 7.31
C LEU A 23 -2.97 0.34 6.19
N ASP A 24 -3.00 0.79 4.93
CA ASP A 24 -3.03 -0.11 3.79
C ASP A 24 -1.74 -0.95 3.68
N LEU A 25 -0.58 -0.34 3.93
CA LEU A 25 0.70 -1.03 3.94
C LEU A 25 0.76 -2.09 5.05
N CYS A 26 0.24 -1.78 6.26
CA CYS A 26 0.16 -2.76 7.35
C CYS A 26 -0.70 -3.96 6.95
N ALA A 27 -1.85 -3.72 6.33
CA ALA A 27 -2.74 -4.79 5.85
C ALA A 27 -2.05 -5.65 4.78
N LEU A 28 -1.43 -5.02 3.78
CA LEU A 28 -0.70 -5.73 2.72
C LEU A 28 0.51 -6.50 3.26
N SER A 29 1.23 -5.94 4.22
CA SER A 29 2.38 -6.58 4.87
C SER A 29 1.93 -7.79 5.69
N ALA A 30 0.83 -7.69 6.43
CA ALA A 30 0.27 -8.80 7.18
C ALA A 30 -0.16 -9.96 6.26
N VAL A 31 -0.83 -9.66 5.15
CA VAL A 31 -1.21 -10.67 4.15
C VAL A 31 0.02 -11.30 3.51
N THR A 32 0.99 -10.50 3.09
CA THR A 32 2.23 -10.99 2.48
C THR A 32 3.00 -11.88 3.46
N PHE A 33 3.11 -11.47 4.72
CA PHE A 33 3.74 -12.25 5.77
C PHE A 33 3.02 -13.58 6.03
N ALA A 34 1.68 -13.57 6.06
CA ALA A 34 0.89 -14.79 6.21
C ALA A 34 1.10 -15.77 5.05
N LEU A 35 1.13 -15.27 3.81
CA LEU A 35 1.42 -16.08 2.62
C LEU A 35 2.85 -16.64 2.63
N TRP A 36 3.81 -15.87 3.15
CA TRP A 36 5.18 -16.33 3.33
C TRP A 36 5.27 -17.47 4.34
N GLN A 37 4.62 -17.30 5.50
CA GLN A 37 4.56 -18.34 6.53
C GLN A 37 3.83 -19.60 6.08
N SER A 38 2.86 -19.49 5.17
CA SER A 38 2.12 -20.63 4.66
C SER A 38 2.90 -21.46 3.63
N GLY A 39 4.11 -21.05 3.24
CA GLY A 39 4.90 -21.78 2.24
C GLY A 39 4.58 -21.40 0.79
N LEU A 40 3.54 -20.59 0.53
CA LEU A 40 3.03 -20.33 -0.82
C LEU A 40 3.93 -19.41 -1.65
N ILE A 41 4.72 -18.57 -0.98
CA ILE A 41 5.67 -17.64 -1.61
C ILE A 41 7.08 -17.79 -1.03
N VAL A 42 7.42 -18.96 -0.47
CA VAL A 42 8.74 -19.20 0.11
C VAL A 42 9.80 -19.15 -1.00
N PRO A 43 10.79 -18.24 -0.91
CA PRO A 43 11.94 -18.30 -1.81
C PRO A 43 12.75 -19.56 -1.52
N ALA A 44 13.14 -20.27 -2.59
CA ALA A 44 13.99 -21.45 -2.48
C ALA A 44 15.30 -21.11 -1.75
N GLY A 45 15.72 -21.96 -0.81
CA GLY A 45 17.02 -21.84 -0.14
C GLY A 45 17.05 -20.95 1.10
N LEU A 46 15.91 -20.73 1.78
CA LEU A 46 15.93 -20.13 3.13
C LEU A 46 16.70 -21.04 4.11
N PRO A 47 17.57 -20.48 4.96
CA PRO A 47 18.25 -21.25 5.99
C PRO A 47 17.24 -21.91 6.93
N GLU A 48 17.59 -23.09 7.46
CA GLU A 48 16.77 -23.77 8.45
C GLU A 48 16.45 -22.84 9.62
N ARG A 49 15.20 -22.86 10.05
CA ARG A 49 14.66 -21.96 11.06
C ARG A 49 15.39 -22.17 12.39
N ARG A 50 16.27 -21.24 12.76
CA ARG A 50 16.99 -21.27 14.04
C ARG A 50 16.07 -20.85 15.20
N PHE A 51 16.44 -21.23 16.42
CA PHE A 51 15.73 -20.84 17.65
C PHE A 51 15.91 -19.33 17.88
N GLY A 52 14.91 -18.53 17.50
CA GLY A 52 14.90 -17.07 17.68
C GLY A 52 14.41 -16.34 16.43
N TRP A 53 13.22 -15.74 16.48
CA TRP A 53 12.65 -15.05 15.31
C TRP A 53 13.40 -13.75 14.96
N LEU A 54 13.95 -13.06 15.97
CA LEU A 54 14.77 -11.86 15.79
C LEU A 54 16.13 -12.19 15.17
N ASP A 55 16.81 -13.21 15.68
CA ASP A 55 18.11 -13.65 15.16
C ASP A 55 17.97 -14.16 13.72
N HIS A 56 16.87 -14.87 13.42
CA HIS A 56 16.57 -15.30 12.06
C HIS A 56 16.34 -14.12 11.10
N ILE A 57 15.65 -13.07 11.54
CA ILE A 57 15.50 -11.84 10.73
C ILE A 57 16.84 -11.15 10.54
N ALA A 58 17.65 -11.04 11.60
CA ALA A 58 18.97 -10.43 11.54
C ALA A 58 19.91 -11.17 10.57
N ASP A 59 19.93 -12.50 10.62
CA ASP A 59 20.68 -13.36 9.69
C ASP A 59 20.22 -13.16 8.24
N LEU A 60 18.90 -13.12 8.02
CA LEU A 60 18.33 -12.88 6.69
C LEU A 60 18.74 -11.51 6.14
N VAL A 61 18.64 -10.46 6.94
CA VAL A 61 18.98 -9.08 6.54
C VAL A 61 20.48 -8.93 6.30
N GLY A 62 21.32 -9.52 7.15
CA GLY A 62 22.78 -9.39 7.10
C GLY A 62 23.43 -10.19 5.97
N GLU A 63 23.09 -11.46 5.81
CA GLU A 63 23.78 -12.34 4.86
C GLU A 63 23.10 -12.40 3.48
N ARG A 64 21.81 -12.09 3.43
CA ARG A 64 20.99 -12.35 2.23
C ARG A 64 20.00 -11.22 1.93
N ALA A 65 20.44 -9.97 2.05
CA ALA A 65 19.67 -8.79 1.64
C ALA A 65 19.05 -8.93 0.22
N ALA A 66 19.74 -9.63 -0.69
CA ALA A 66 19.25 -9.92 -2.04
C ALA A 66 17.94 -10.75 -2.06
N LEU A 67 17.66 -11.57 -1.04
CA LEU A 67 16.40 -12.32 -0.92
C LEU A 67 15.19 -11.42 -0.65
N PHE A 68 15.40 -10.20 -0.13
CA PHE A 68 14.33 -9.25 0.08
C PHE A 68 13.94 -8.47 -1.17
N GLN A 69 14.81 -8.41 -2.19
CA GLN A 69 14.51 -7.74 -3.46
C GLN A 69 13.24 -8.29 -4.15
N PRO A 70 13.08 -9.62 -4.36
CA PRO A 70 11.86 -10.15 -4.96
C PRO A 70 10.63 -9.93 -4.07
N ALA A 71 10.78 -10.03 -2.75
CA ALA A 71 9.69 -9.75 -1.81
C ALA A 71 9.24 -8.28 -1.90
N LEU A 72 10.18 -7.34 -2.01
CA LEU A 72 9.89 -5.92 -2.18
C LEU A 72 9.16 -5.64 -3.50
N VAL A 73 9.59 -6.27 -4.61
CA VAL A 73 8.92 -6.15 -5.91
C VAL A 73 7.50 -6.70 -5.85
N VAL A 74 7.28 -7.83 -5.18
CA VAL A 74 5.95 -8.41 -4.99
C VAL A 74 5.07 -7.47 -4.16
N VAL A 75 5.55 -6.94 -3.03
CA VAL A 75 4.80 -6.01 -2.19
C VAL A 75 4.48 -4.72 -2.95
N ALA A 76 5.44 -4.14 -3.67
CA ALA A 76 5.23 -2.93 -4.46
C ALA A 76 4.19 -3.15 -5.57
N THR A 77 4.26 -4.29 -6.26
CA THR A 77 3.30 -4.66 -7.31
C THR A 77 1.91 -4.90 -6.70
N ALA A 78 1.83 -5.61 -5.58
CA ALA A 78 0.59 -5.84 -4.86
C ALA A 78 -0.04 -4.52 -4.37
N ALA A 79 0.76 -3.60 -3.83
CA ALA A 79 0.30 -2.28 -3.40
C ALA A 79 -0.24 -1.45 -4.57
N LEU A 80 0.44 -1.48 -5.72
CA LEU A 80 0.00 -0.79 -6.93
C LEU A 80 -1.33 -1.34 -7.44
N LEU A 81 -1.45 -2.67 -7.57
CA LEU A 81 -2.67 -3.34 -8.01
C LEU A 81 -3.82 -3.12 -7.02
N TYR A 82 -3.56 -3.29 -5.72
CA TYR A 82 -4.53 -3.03 -4.66
C TYR A 82 -5.02 -1.58 -4.70
N GLY A 83 -4.09 -0.61 -4.77
CA GLY A 83 -4.41 0.81 -4.81
C GLY A 83 -5.20 1.21 -6.05
N LEU A 84 -4.91 0.60 -7.21
CA LEU A 84 -5.68 0.81 -8.44
C LEU A 84 -7.08 0.19 -8.34
N MET A 85 -7.16 -1.10 -7.99
CA MET A 85 -8.42 -1.85 -7.94
C MET A 85 -9.38 -1.25 -6.92
N THR A 86 -8.91 -0.95 -5.71
CA THR A 86 -9.75 -0.37 -4.66
C THR A 86 -10.26 1.01 -5.05
N ARG A 87 -9.43 1.87 -5.67
CA ARG A 87 -9.89 3.19 -6.13
C ARG A 87 -10.87 3.09 -7.30
N LEU A 88 -10.75 2.10 -8.18
CA LEU A 88 -11.73 1.87 -9.24
C LEU A 88 -13.05 1.29 -8.70
N LEU A 89 -12.98 0.31 -7.81
CA LEU A 89 -14.14 -0.45 -7.32
C LEU A 89 -14.88 0.25 -6.17
N LEU A 90 -14.15 0.95 -5.29
CA LEU A 90 -14.68 1.63 -4.11
C LEU A 90 -14.87 3.14 -4.33
N GLY A 91 -14.91 3.56 -5.59
CA GLY A 91 -15.24 4.93 -5.99
C GLY A 91 -14.12 5.95 -5.78
N GLY A 92 -12.89 5.54 -5.50
CA GLY A 92 -11.74 6.45 -5.42
C GLY A 92 -11.06 6.46 -4.06
N GLY A 93 -11.37 5.50 -3.18
CA GLY A 93 -10.71 5.37 -1.88
C GLY A 93 -10.18 3.95 -1.67
N THR A 94 -8.96 3.81 -1.16
CA THR A 94 -8.51 2.55 -0.53
C THR A 94 -9.25 2.33 0.79
N PRO A 95 -9.29 1.10 1.33
CA PRO A 95 -9.76 0.83 2.68
C PRO A 95 -9.15 1.75 3.74
N GLY A 96 -7.83 1.98 3.75
CA GLY A 96 -7.16 2.93 4.65
C GLY A 96 -7.67 4.37 4.49
N GLU A 97 -7.78 4.84 3.25
CA GLU A 97 -8.34 6.16 2.94
C GLU A 97 -9.79 6.27 3.44
N ARG A 98 -10.62 5.24 3.21
CA ARG A 98 -12.03 5.23 3.63
C ARG A 98 -12.20 5.24 5.15
N LEU A 99 -11.34 4.53 5.89
CA LEU A 99 -11.33 4.56 7.35
C LEU A 99 -11.07 5.97 7.88
N LEU A 100 -10.27 6.76 7.16
CA LEU A 100 -9.95 8.14 7.52
C LEU A 100 -10.86 9.17 6.84
N GLY A 101 -11.93 8.75 6.16
CA GLY A 101 -12.85 9.64 5.45
C GLY A 101 -12.22 10.36 4.25
N LEU A 102 -11.20 9.77 3.64
CA LEU A 102 -10.48 10.27 2.48
C LEU A 102 -10.98 9.60 1.20
N ARG A 103 -10.88 10.34 0.09
CA ARG A 103 -11.21 9.84 -1.25
C ARG A 103 -10.47 10.66 -2.29
N LEU A 104 -9.82 9.99 -3.23
CA LEU A 104 -9.30 10.61 -4.44
C LEU A 104 -10.47 11.07 -5.30
N MET A 105 -10.51 12.35 -5.65
CA MET A 105 -11.53 12.92 -6.54
C MET A 105 -10.94 13.45 -7.83
N GLY A 106 -11.65 13.20 -8.94
CA GLY A 106 -11.55 13.79 -10.27
C GLY A 106 -11.61 15.33 -10.26
N PRO A 107 -11.15 16.01 -11.33
CA PRO A 107 -11.32 17.46 -11.47
C PRO A 107 -12.80 17.87 -11.42
N ASP A 108 -13.68 16.99 -11.90
CA ASP A 108 -15.13 17.19 -11.96
C ASP A 108 -15.84 16.84 -10.63
N GLY A 109 -15.09 16.61 -9.54
CA GLY A 109 -15.65 16.17 -8.25
C GLY A 109 -16.20 14.74 -8.23
N ARG A 110 -15.94 13.96 -9.29
CA ARG A 110 -16.33 12.54 -9.41
C ARG A 110 -15.19 11.61 -9.02
N ALA A 111 -15.43 10.29 -9.05
CA ALA A 111 -14.36 9.30 -8.91
C ALA A 111 -13.25 9.52 -9.98
N PRO A 112 -11.98 9.19 -9.68
CA PRO A 112 -10.90 9.37 -10.61
C PRO A 112 -11.04 8.39 -11.79
N GLY A 113 -10.69 8.84 -12.99
CA GLY A 113 -10.53 7.94 -14.14
C GLY A 113 -9.37 6.96 -13.95
N PRO A 114 -9.32 5.87 -14.72
CA PRO A 114 -8.36 4.78 -14.52
C PRO A 114 -6.90 5.22 -14.65
N LEU A 115 -6.60 6.09 -15.62
CA LEU A 115 -5.25 6.63 -15.78
C LEU A 115 -4.80 7.44 -14.55
N ARG A 116 -5.69 8.24 -13.97
CA ARG A 116 -5.36 9.05 -12.79
C ARG A 116 -5.23 8.20 -11.54
N ALA A 117 -6.08 7.18 -11.39
CA ALA A 117 -5.95 6.21 -10.31
C ALA A 117 -4.62 5.44 -10.40
N LEU A 118 -4.21 5.06 -11.62
CA LEU A 118 -2.93 4.39 -11.87
C LEU A 118 -1.75 5.31 -11.54
N LEU A 119 -1.73 6.54 -12.03
CA LEU A 119 -0.66 7.50 -11.75
C LEU A 119 -0.54 7.79 -10.24
N HIS A 120 -1.67 7.89 -9.55
CA HIS A 120 -1.66 8.09 -8.10
C HIS A 120 -1.12 6.86 -7.37
N ALA A 121 -1.60 5.65 -7.70
CA ALA A 121 -1.09 4.41 -7.11
C ALA A 121 0.41 4.20 -7.40
N ALA A 122 0.88 4.55 -8.60
CA ALA A 122 2.29 4.52 -8.96
C ALA A 122 3.12 5.53 -8.16
N GLY A 123 2.60 6.75 -7.98
CA GLY A 123 3.23 7.77 -7.13
C GLY A 123 3.37 7.30 -5.68
N THR A 124 2.30 6.75 -5.10
CA THR A 124 2.34 6.19 -3.73
C THR A 124 3.31 5.02 -3.62
N ALA A 125 3.29 4.08 -4.57
CA ALA A 125 4.19 2.93 -4.56
C ALA A 125 5.66 3.36 -4.69
N LEU A 126 5.95 4.34 -5.55
CA LEU A 126 7.29 4.91 -5.73
C LEU A 126 7.73 5.68 -4.48
N GLY A 127 6.85 6.49 -3.89
CA GLY A 127 7.11 7.22 -2.64
C GLY A 127 7.41 6.30 -1.46
N LEU A 128 6.70 5.17 -1.36
CA LEU A 128 6.97 4.13 -0.36
C LEU A 128 8.30 3.41 -0.63
N ALA A 129 8.58 3.04 -1.88
CA ALA A 129 9.83 2.37 -2.25
C ALA A 129 11.07 3.26 -2.04
N LEU A 130 10.92 4.58 -2.16
CA LEU A 130 11.98 5.57 -2.00
C LEU A 130 12.08 6.18 -0.59
N LEU A 131 11.37 5.65 0.41
CA LEU A 131 11.37 6.12 1.80
C LEU A 131 10.90 7.59 1.98
N GLY A 132 9.75 7.96 1.43
CA GLY A 132 8.91 9.01 2.03
C GLY A 132 8.64 10.30 1.24
N LEU A 133 8.32 10.22 -0.06
CA LEU A 133 7.66 11.32 -0.77
C LEU A 133 6.52 10.77 -1.65
N GLY A 134 5.36 10.53 -1.02
CA GLY A 134 4.08 10.26 -1.67
C GLY A 134 3.05 11.33 -1.30
#